data_AF-A0A836S919-F1
#
_entry.id   AF-A0A836S919-F1
#
_cell.length_a   1.000
_cell.length_b   1.000
_cell.length_c   1.000
_cell.angle_alpha   90.00
_cell.angle_beta   90.00
_cell.angle_gamma   90.00
#
_symmetry.space_group_name_H-M   'P 1'
#
loop_
_entity.id
_entity.type
_entity.pdbx_description
1 polymer ?
#
loop_
_entity_poly.entity_id
_entity_poly.type
_entity_poly.pdbx_seq_one_letter_code
_entity_poly.pdbx_strand_id
1 'polypeptide(L)'
;MEADPEINLEITYQAANRLATHDGDVVQFDVDGNMTKGPLSGELVDFVFDSRNRLIQAGSMVYRYDAENQRIGVDQTSYVVNSQPALSQVLVKTQADGTQAYYVYGLGLIGQEQLGVYLSYHFDLRGSTVALTDETVQVVERFQYSPYGLLMYGDALKTPFLFNAMYGVMSDDNGLYYMRARYYSPEIRRFVNQDVL
;
A
#
# COMPACT_ATOMS: atom_id res chain seq x y z
N MET A 1 -14.01 17.03 -15.22
CA MET A 1 -14.69 16.33 -14.12
C MET A 1 -15.34 15.12 -14.75
N GLU A 2 -14.52 14.09 -14.99
CA GLU A 2 -15.02 12.82 -15.50
C GLU A 2 -15.70 12.11 -14.33
N ALA A 3 -16.93 11.66 -14.55
CA ALA A 3 -17.69 10.92 -13.56
C ALA A 3 -16.96 9.63 -13.22
N ASP A 4 -16.86 9.32 -11.93
CA ASP A 4 -16.54 7.99 -11.42
C ASP A 4 -17.44 6.99 -12.17
N PRO A 5 -16.92 6.01 -12.94
CA PRO A 5 -17.77 4.95 -13.42
C PRO A 5 -18.30 4.26 -12.17
N GLU A 6 -19.58 4.46 -11.85
CA GLU A 6 -20.26 3.80 -10.72
C GLU A 6 -20.16 2.29 -10.93
N ILE A 7 -19.11 1.68 -10.40
CA ILE A 7 -19.11 0.26 -10.07
C ILE A 7 -20.13 0.16 -8.93
N ASN A 8 -21.32 -0.36 -9.25
CA ASN A 8 -22.32 -0.73 -8.26
C ASN A 8 -21.78 -1.89 -7.44
N LEU A 9 -20.98 -1.54 -6.43
CA LEU A 9 -20.37 -2.47 -5.50
C LEU A 9 -21.36 -2.74 -4.37
N GLU A 10 -21.81 -3.99 -4.23
CA GLU A 10 -22.77 -4.36 -3.19
C GLU A 10 -22.01 -4.81 -1.93
N ILE A 11 -21.82 -3.86 -1.00
CA ILE A 11 -21.20 -4.14 0.29
C ILE A 11 -22.26 -4.20 1.40
N THR A 12 -22.25 -5.28 2.18
CA THR A 12 -23.08 -5.38 3.38
C THR A 12 -22.25 -5.43 4.66
N TYR A 13 -22.89 -5.10 5.78
CA TYR A 13 -22.26 -5.03 7.09
C TYR A 13 -23.08 -5.77 8.14
N GLN A 14 -22.38 -6.35 9.11
CA GLN A 14 -22.98 -6.91 10.33
C GLN A 14 -22.77 -5.97 11.53
N ALA A 15 -23.08 -6.45 12.73
CA ALA A 15 -22.87 -5.70 13.97
C ALA A 15 -21.44 -5.14 14.08
N ALA A 16 -21.31 -3.99 14.73
CA ALA A 16 -20.05 -3.25 14.86
C ALA A 16 -19.40 -2.82 13.52
N ASN A 17 -20.19 -2.62 12.46
CA ASN A 17 -19.72 -2.19 11.13
C ASN A 17 -18.69 -3.12 10.48
N ARG A 18 -18.67 -4.40 10.87
CA ARG A 18 -17.81 -5.42 10.27
C ARG A 18 -18.33 -5.75 8.87
N LEU A 19 -17.42 -5.77 7.89
CA LEU A 19 -17.72 -6.16 6.51
C LEU A 19 -18.30 -7.58 6.51
N ALA A 20 -19.45 -7.79 5.89
CA ALA A 20 -20.12 -9.09 5.87
C ALA A 20 -20.06 -9.72 4.47
N THR A 21 -20.42 -8.96 3.44
CA THR A 21 -20.30 -9.39 2.04
C THR A 21 -19.73 -8.31 1.14
N HIS A 22 -19.13 -8.73 0.04
CA HIS A 22 -18.67 -7.90 -1.06
C HIS A 22 -19.11 -8.54 -2.38
N ASP A 23 -20.00 -7.88 -3.12
CA ASP A 23 -20.63 -8.41 -4.35
C ASP A 23 -21.24 -9.80 -4.16
N GLY A 24 -21.86 -10.01 -3.00
CA GLY A 24 -22.48 -11.28 -2.60
C GLY A 24 -21.53 -12.31 -1.99
N ASP A 25 -20.21 -12.16 -2.14
CA ASP A 25 -19.23 -13.05 -1.53
C ASP A 25 -19.07 -12.77 -0.03
N VAL A 26 -19.05 -13.84 0.78
CA VAL A 26 -18.91 -13.75 2.23
C VAL A 26 -17.47 -13.44 2.62
N VAL A 27 -17.30 -12.37 3.38
CA VAL A 27 -16.02 -11.99 3.99
C VAL A 27 -15.93 -12.59 5.39
N GLN A 28 -14.79 -13.17 5.72
CA GLN A 28 -14.57 -13.86 7.00
C GLN A 28 -13.53 -13.14 7.84
N PHE A 29 -13.74 -13.17 9.14
CA PHE A 29 -12.84 -12.58 10.13
C PHE A 29 -12.60 -13.56 11.27
N ASP A 30 -11.42 -13.50 11.88
CA ASP A 30 -11.16 -14.16 13.16
C ASP A 30 -11.79 -13.39 14.34
N VAL A 31 -11.53 -13.89 15.55
CA VAL A 31 -12.03 -13.29 16.80
C VAL A 31 -11.36 -11.96 17.14
N ASP A 32 -10.13 -11.75 16.63
CA ASP A 32 -9.34 -10.53 16.85
C ASP A 32 -9.69 -9.42 15.83
N GLY A 33 -10.57 -9.73 14.87
CA GLY A 33 -11.06 -8.78 13.87
C GLY A 33 -10.16 -8.67 12.65
N ASN A 34 -9.35 -9.69 12.38
CA ASN A 34 -8.54 -9.77 11.17
C ASN A 34 -9.33 -10.48 10.08
N MET A 35 -9.38 -9.89 8.90
CA MET A 35 -9.98 -10.53 7.73
C MET A 35 -9.18 -11.78 7.41
N THR A 36 -9.77 -12.96 7.47
CA THR A 36 -9.10 -14.23 7.11
C THR A 36 -9.43 -14.65 5.69
N LYS A 37 -10.53 -14.13 5.13
CA LYS A 37 -10.94 -14.33 3.73
C LYS A 37 -11.69 -13.10 3.23
N GLY A 38 -11.29 -12.53 2.11
CA GLY A 38 -11.92 -11.30 1.60
C GLY A 38 -11.43 -10.86 0.22
N PRO A 39 -11.95 -9.73 -0.29
CA PRO A 39 -11.66 -9.26 -1.63
C PRO A 39 -10.23 -8.72 -1.72
N LEU A 40 -9.54 -9.10 -2.79
CA LEU A 40 -8.24 -8.58 -3.15
C LEU A 40 -8.08 -8.62 -4.67
N SER A 41 -7.97 -7.46 -5.30
CA SER A 41 -7.79 -7.35 -6.75
C SER A 41 -8.92 -8.03 -7.54
N GLY A 42 -10.17 -7.93 -7.07
CA GLY A 42 -11.34 -8.51 -7.73
C GLY A 42 -11.56 -10.01 -7.46
N GLU A 43 -10.73 -10.65 -6.63
CA GLU A 43 -10.88 -12.06 -6.25
C GLU A 43 -11.02 -12.22 -4.73
N LEU A 44 -11.69 -13.30 -4.31
CA LEU A 44 -11.79 -13.66 -2.89
C LEU A 44 -10.60 -14.54 -2.50
N VAL A 45 -9.70 -14.01 -1.66
CA VAL A 45 -8.46 -14.68 -1.26
C VAL A 45 -8.36 -14.88 0.24
N ASP A 46 -7.47 -15.78 0.66
CA ASP A 46 -7.13 -15.97 2.06
C ASP A 46 -6.09 -14.93 2.53
N PHE A 47 -6.24 -14.50 3.77
CA PHE A 47 -5.32 -13.61 4.47
C PHE A 47 -4.85 -14.31 5.75
N VAL A 48 -3.54 -14.30 6.00
CA VAL A 48 -2.93 -14.99 7.14
C VAL A 48 -2.21 -13.98 8.02
N PHE A 49 -2.51 -14.02 9.31
CA PHE A 49 -1.92 -13.17 10.33
C PHE A 49 -1.06 -14.00 11.28
N ASP A 50 0.02 -13.40 11.79
CA ASP A 50 0.81 -14.00 12.87
C ASP A 50 0.23 -13.68 14.26
N SER A 51 0.80 -14.30 15.29
CA SER A 51 0.38 -14.08 16.69
C SER A 51 0.57 -12.64 17.22
N ARG A 52 1.27 -11.77 16.48
CA ARG A 52 1.43 -10.33 16.79
C ARG A 52 0.46 -9.48 15.99
N ASN A 53 -0.54 -10.12 15.38
CA ASN A 53 -1.54 -9.52 14.53
C ASN A 53 -0.98 -8.78 13.30
N ARG A 54 0.11 -9.32 12.71
CA ARG A 54 0.69 -8.80 11.47
C ARG A 54 0.26 -9.65 10.31
N LEU A 55 -0.19 -9.03 9.22
CA LEU A 55 -0.50 -9.71 7.97
C LEU A 55 0.80 -10.31 7.39
N ILE A 56 0.94 -11.62 7.38
CA ILE A 56 2.10 -12.34 6.84
C ILE A 56 1.85 -12.92 5.45
N GLN A 57 0.60 -13.03 5.01
CA GLN A 57 0.25 -13.46 3.66
C GLN A 57 -1.10 -12.89 3.22
N ALA A 58 -1.21 -12.41 1.98
CA ALA A 58 -2.47 -12.05 1.33
C ALA A 58 -2.52 -12.65 -0.08
N GLY A 59 -3.41 -13.62 -0.30
CA GLY A 59 -3.36 -14.45 -1.49
C GLY A 59 -2.02 -15.19 -1.59
N SER A 60 -1.29 -14.97 -2.68
CA SER A 60 0.05 -15.54 -2.90
C SER A 60 1.20 -14.69 -2.35
N MET A 61 0.95 -13.42 -2.02
CA MET A 61 1.99 -12.48 -1.60
C MET A 61 2.33 -12.68 -0.12
N VAL A 62 3.62 -12.84 0.18
CA VAL A 62 4.15 -13.13 1.52
C VAL A 62 4.92 -11.94 2.07
N TYR A 63 4.61 -11.54 3.30
CA TYR A 63 5.23 -10.40 3.98
C TYR A 63 6.18 -10.86 5.08
N ARG A 64 7.32 -10.18 5.20
CA ARG A 64 8.34 -10.45 6.22
C ARG A 64 8.61 -9.21 7.05
N TYR A 65 8.73 -9.41 8.37
CA TYR A 65 8.90 -8.34 9.34
C TYR A 65 10.10 -8.57 10.25
N ASP A 66 10.70 -7.50 10.74
CA ASP A 66 11.67 -7.56 11.84
C ASP A 66 10.97 -7.69 13.22
N ALA A 67 11.78 -7.64 14.29
CA ALA A 67 11.29 -7.74 15.67
C ALA A 67 10.55 -6.47 16.13
N GLU A 68 10.83 -5.34 15.49
CA GLU A 68 10.27 -4.01 15.70
C GLU A 68 8.99 -3.75 14.86
N ASN A 69 8.42 -4.82 14.28
CA ASN A 69 7.20 -4.79 13.44
C ASN A 69 7.33 -3.98 12.14
N GLN A 70 8.54 -3.71 11.65
CA GLN A 70 8.75 -3.09 10.35
C GLN A 70 8.76 -4.16 9.27
N ARG A 71 8.06 -3.90 8.15
CA ARG A 71 8.11 -4.77 6.99
C ARG A 71 9.46 -4.63 6.30
N ILE A 72 10.22 -5.73 6.30
CA ILE A 72 11.56 -5.82 5.71
C ILE A 72 11.59 -6.60 4.39
N GLY A 73 10.45 -7.13 3.95
CA GLY A 73 10.35 -7.75 2.62
C GLY A 73 8.94 -8.15 2.23
N VAL A 74 8.76 -8.27 0.92
CA VAL A 74 7.57 -8.79 0.25
C VAL A 74 8.09 -9.79 -0.79
N ASP A 75 7.69 -11.05 -0.68
CA ASP A 75 8.23 -12.15 -1.50
C ASP A 75 9.77 -12.12 -1.54
N GLN A 76 10.35 -12.07 -2.75
CA GLN A 76 11.79 -12.01 -2.99
C GLN A 76 12.37 -10.58 -2.85
N THR A 77 11.52 -9.55 -2.74
CA THR A 77 11.97 -8.17 -2.49
C THR A 77 12.36 -7.99 -1.02
N SER A 78 13.43 -7.25 -0.77
CA SER A 78 13.87 -6.86 0.57
C SER A 78 13.98 -5.34 0.72
N TYR A 79 13.82 -4.86 1.96
CA TYR A 79 13.86 -3.46 2.32
C TYR A 79 14.90 -3.16 3.40
N VAL A 80 15.62 -2.05 3.26
CA VAL A 80 16.37 -1.44 4.35
C VAL A 80 15.51 -0.33 4.94
N VAL A 81 15.22 -0.41 6.24
CA VAL A 81 14.29 0.51 6.91
C VAL A 81 15.04 1.33 7.97
N ASN A 82 14.86 2.65 7.93
CA ASN A 82 15.25 3.56 9.00
C ASN A 82 14.08 3.73 9.98
N SER A 83 14.25 3.22 11.20
CA SER A 83 13.25 3.27 12.27
C SER A 83 13.40 4.47 13.22
N GLN A 84 14.41 5.33 13.03
CA GLN A 84 14.66 6.47 13.92
C GLN A 84 13.62 7.60 13.84
N PRO A 85 13.07 7.96 12.66
CA PRO A 85 12.03 8.97 12.58
C PRO A 85 10.70 8.47 13.17
N ALA A 86 9.80 9.40 13.52
CA ALA A 86 8.48 9.07 14.08
C ALA A 86 7.65 8.14 13.19
N LEU A 87 7.81 8.25 11.87
CA LEU A 87 7.32 7.31 10.88
C LEU A 87 8.51 6.65 10.20
N SER A 88 8.60 5.32 10.29
CA SER A 88 9.70 4.56 9.66
C SER A 88 9.80 4.82 8.16
N GLN A 89 11.01 4.81 7.62
CA GLN A 89 11.30 5.17 6.24
C GLN A 89 12.02 4.01 5.54
N VAL A 90 11.52 3.56 4.39
CA VAL A 90 12.24 2.56 3.58
C VAL A 90 13.32 3.32 2.79
N LEU A 91 14.59 3.04 3.05
CA LEU A 91 15.72 3.69 2.40
C LEU A 91 16.12 3.00 1.09
N VAL A 92 15.99 1.67 1.03
CA VAL A 92 16.40 0.86 -0.12
C VAL A 92 15.38 -0.25 -0.37
N LYS A 93 14.97 -0.43 -1.62
CA LYS A 93 14.27 -1.62 -2.13
C LYS A 93 15.24 -2.42 -2.99
N THR A 94 15.47 -3.68 -2.64
CA THR A 94 16.29 -4.61 -3.45
C THR A 94 15.40 -5.71 -4.01
N GLN A 95 15.35 -5.81 -5.34
CA GLN A 95 14.59 -6.82 -6.08
C GLN A 95 15.34 -8.16 -6.16
N ALA A 96 14.66 -9.20 -6.66
CA ALA A 96 15.23 -10.55 -6.77
C ALA A 96 16.49 -10.63 -7.65
N ASP A 97 16.55 -9.81 -8.69
CA ASP A 97 17.69 -9.69 -9.62
C ASP A 97 18.85 -8.87 -9.04
N GLY A 98 18.71 -8.35 -7.82
CA GLY A 98 19.68 -7.47 -7.17
C GLY A 98 19.55 -6.00 -7.54
N THR A 99 18.59 -5.63 -8.41
CA THR A 99 18.34 -4.22 -8.76
C THR A 99 17.87 -3.45 -7.53
N GLN A 100 18.51 -2.32 -7.27
CA GLN A 100 18.21 -1.46 -6.12
C GLN A 100 17.53 -0.16 -6.55
N ALA A 101 16.56 0.26 -5.75
CA ALA A 101 16.05 1.62 -5.74
C ALA A 101 16.34 2.24 -4.37
N TYR A 102 16.83 3.47 -4.38
CA TYR A 102 17.15 4.27 -3.19
C TYR A 102 16.10 5.35 -3.02
N TYR A 103 15.62 5.55 -1.81
CA TYR A 103 14.60 6.55 -1.49
C TYR A 103 15.18 7.63 -0.60
N VAL A 104 14.96 8.88 -1.00
CA VAL A 104 15.52 10.06 -0.35
C VAL A 104 14.42 10.77 0.43
N TYR A 105 14.70 11.09 1.70
CA TYR A 105 13.76 11.74 2.61
C TYR A 105 14.30 13.09 3.11
N GLY A 106 13.40 14.06 3.21
CA GLY A 106 13.55 15.31 3.95
C GLY A 106 12.53 15.37 5.09
N LEU A 107 11.59 16.33 5.05
CA LEU A 107 10.43 16.33 5.94
C LEU A 107 9.41 15.20 5.61
N GLY A 108 9.51 14.64 4.41
CA GLY A 108 8.80 13.46 3.93
C GLY A 108 9.61 12.84 2.78
N LEU A 109 9.04 11.87 2.07
CA LEU A 109 9.66 11.34 0.84
C LEU A 109 9.86 12.49 -0.17
N ILE A 110 11.03 12.61 -0.79
CA ILE A 110 11.30 13.68 -1.78
C ILE A 110 11.78 13.17 -3.14
N GLY A 111 12.41 11.99 -3.18
CA GLY A 111 12.89 11.42 -4.43
C GLY A 111 13.21 9.94 -4.36
N GLN A 112 13.38 9.35 -5.53
CA GLN A 112 13.93 8.00 -5.69
C GLN A 112 15.04 8.01 -6.74
N GLU A 113 16.02 7.13 -6.58
CA GLU A 113 17.07 6.86 -7.56
C GLU A 113 17.11 5.37 -7.87
N GLN A 114 17.17 5.03 -9.14
CA GLN A 114 17.36 3.66 -9.59
C GLN A 114 18.17 3.66 -10.89
N LEU A 115 19.26 2.88 -10.93
CA LEU A 115 20.11 2.72 -12.11
C LEU A 115 20.61 4.05 -12.70
N GLY A 116 20.90 5.03 -11.83
CA GLY A 116 21.38 6.37 -12.21
C GLY A 116 20.27 7.35 -12.64
N VAL A 117 19.01 6.93 -12.61
CA VAL A 117 17.85 7.80 -12.93
C VAL A 117 17.23 8.30 -11.65
N TYR A 118 17.15 9.62 -11.48
CA TYR A 118 16.54 10.26 -10.32
C TYR A 118 15.15 10.81 -10.64
N LEU A 119 14.15 10.47 -9.82
CA LEU A 119 12.81 11.02 -9.92
C LEU A 119 12.46 11.79 -8.64
N SER A 120 11.95 13.00 -8.80
CA SER A 120 11.39 13.81 -7.71
C SER A 120 9.90 13.58 -7.57
N TYR A 121 9.42 13.45 -6.33
CA TYR A 121 7.99 13.28 -6.04
C TYR A 121 7.28 14.63 -5.86
N HIS A 122 6.09 14.74 -6.45
CA HIS A 122 5.17 15.86 -6.22
C HIS A 122 3.88 15.34 -5.60
N PHE A 123 3.41 15.97 -4.53
CA PHE A 123 2.28 15.47 -3.75
C PHE A 123 1.05 16.39 -3.79
N ASP A 124 -0.13 15.81 -3.60
CA ASP A 124 -1.34 16.56 -3.25
C ASP A 124 -1.37 16.95 -1.75
N LEU A 125 -2.42 17.65 -1.34
CA LEU A 125 -2.64 18.09 0.05
C LEU A 125 -2.77 16.93 1.06
N ARG A 126 -3.05 15.71 0.60
CA ARG A 126 -3.13 14.51 1.44
C ARG A 126 -1.77 13.79 1.52
N GLY A 127 -0.78 14.22 0.75
CA GLY A 127 0.51 13.55 0.64
C GLY A 127 0.55 12.42 -0.39
N SER A 128 -0.45 12.30 -1.27
CA SER A 128 -0.44 11.32 -2.37
C SER A 128 0.37 11.84 -3.55
N THR A 129 1.19 11.00 -4.18
CA THR A 129 2.01 11.39 -5.34
C THR A 129 1.11 11.70 -6.53
N VAL A 130 1.16 12.92 -7.08
CA VAL A 130 0.39 13.33 -8.26
C VAL A 130 1.25 13.49 -9.51
N ALA A 131 2.57 13.60 -9.35
CA ALA A 131 3.51 13.59 -10.47
C ALA A 131 4.89 13.12 -10.04
N LEU A 132 5.65 12.60 -11.01
CA LEU A 132 7.09 12.38 -10.93
C LEU A 132 7.78 13.24 -11.99
N THR A 133 8.90 13.86 -11.64
CA THR A 133 9.76 14.59 -12.59
C THR A 133 11.19 14.09 -12.57
N ASP A 134 11.85 14.07 -13.72
CA ASP A 134 13.29 13.80 -13.81
C ASP A 134 14.14 15.02 -13.38
N GLU A 135 15.48 14.87 -13.44
CA GLU A 135 16.45 15.92 -13.11
C GLU A 135 16.40 17.13 -14.06
N THR A 136 15.77 17.00 -15.24
CA THR A 136 15.54 18.07 -16.21
C THR A 136 14.18 18.76 -16.01
N VAL A 137 13.47 18.40 -14.93
CA VAL A 137 12.15 18.91 -14.53
C VAL A 137 11.06 18.54 -15.54
N GLN A 138 11.27 17.52 -16.39
CA GLN A 138 10.22 16.99 -17.23
C GLN A 138 9.33 16.03 -16.45
N VAL A 139 8.02 16.08 -16.70
CA VAL A 139 7.06 15.18 -16.06
C VAL A 139 7.17 13.81 -16.69
N VAL A 140 7.57 12.82 -15.89
CA VAL A 140 7.73 11.41 -16.29
C VAL A 140 6.41 10.65 -16.12
N GLU A 141 5.65 10.97 -15.08
CA GLU A 141 4.36 10.32 -14.80
C GLU A 141 3.43 11.28 -14.04
N ARG A 142 2.10 11.07 -14.18
CA ARG A 142 1.05 11.69 -13.39
C ARG A 142 0.12 10.64 -12.83
N PHE A 143 -0.39 10.87 -11.62
CA PHE A 143 -1.34 9.97 -10.98
C PHE A 143 -2.61 10.69 -10.58
N GLN A 144 -3.73 9.96 -10.60
CA GLN A 144 -5.00 10.41 -10.07
C GLN A 144 -5.64 9.30 -9.24
N TYR A 145 -6.33 9.69 -8.17
CA TYR A 145 -6.92 8.76 -7.21
C TYR A 145 -8.38 9.09 -6.97
N SER A 146 -9.18 8.06 -6.70
CA SER A 146 -10.51 8.23 -6.12
C SER A 146 -10.41 8.80 -4.69
N PRO A 147 -11.53 9.25 -4.09
CA PRO A 147 -11.54 9.74 -2.71
C PRO A 147 -11.00 8.74 -1.69
N TYR A 148 -11.21 7.44 -1.93
CA TYR A 148 -10.77 6.33 -1.06
C TYR A 148 -9.40 5.75 -1.46
N GLY A 149 -8.70 6.43 -2.37
CA GLY A 149 -7.32 6.13 -2.72
C GLY A 149 -7.15 5.09 -3.82
N LEU A 150 -8.21 4.65 -4.51
CA LEU A 150 -8.07 3.78 -5.68
C LEU A 150 -7.35 4.54 -6.79
N LEU A 151 -6.31 3.95 -7.39
CA LEU A 151 -5.57 4.56 -8.51
C LEU A 151 -6.46 4.57 -9.77
N MET A 152 -6.81 5.75 -10.26
CA MET A 152 -7.67 5.95 -11.43
C MET A 152 -6.89 6.24 -12.71
N TYR A 153 -5.67 6.77 -12.58
CA TYR A 153 -4.79 7.09 -13.69
C TYR A 153 -3.33 7.03 -13.25
N GLY A 154 -2.44 6.61 -14.15
CA GLY A 154 -0.98 6.52 -13.96
C GLY A 154 -0.46 5.08 -13.85
N ASP A 155 0.84 4.89 -14.03
CA ASP A 155 1.51 3.58 -13.97
C ASP A 155 2.13 3.29 -12.59
N ALA A 156 1.51 2.39 -11.82
CA ALA A 156 2.00 1.97 -10.50
C ALA A 156 3.39 1.34 -10.53
N LEU A 157 3.87 0.85 -11.69
CA LEU A 157 5.21 0.27 -11.81
C LEU A 157 6.32 1.32 -11.69
N LYS A 158 6.01 2.62 -11.83
CA LYS A 158 6.99 3.71 -11.69
C LYS A 158 7.50 3.88 -10.27
N THR A 159 6.68 3.58 -9.27
CA THR A 159 7.00 3.79 -7.86
C THR A 159 6.03 3.01 -6.96
N PRO A 160 6.51 2.36 -5.88
CA PRO A 160 5.62 1.80 -4.87
C PRO A 160 5.00 2.88 -3.97
N PHE A 161 5.51 4.11 -3.99
CA PHE A 161 4.97 5.22 -3.20
C PHE A 161 3.95 5.99 -4.02
N LEU A 162 2.66 5.67 -3.82
CA LEU A 162 1.52 6.27 -4.51
C LEU A 162 0.62 7.08 -3.55
N PHE A 163 -0.45 6.48 -3.03
CA PHE A 163 -1.40 7.14 -2.14
C PHE A 163 -0.78 7.35 -0.75
N ASN A 164 -0.87 8.57 -0.20
CA ASN A 164 -0.23 8.99 1.05
C ASN A 164 1.31 8.75 1.10
N ALA A 165 1.95 8.67 -0.06
CA ALA A 165 3.37 8.42 -0.27
C ALA A 165 4.33 9.34 0.51
N MET A 166 3.98 10.62 0.68
CA MET A 166 4.79 11.59 1.43
C MET A 166 5.13 11.09 2.84
N TYR A 167 4.20 10.33 3.44
CA TYR A 167 4.31 9.75 4.76
C TYR A 167 4.82 8.30 4.74
N GLY A 168 5.41 7.85 3.63
CA GLY A 168 6.00 6.52 3.48
C GLY A 168 5.01 5.36 3.39
N VAL A 169 3.76 5.62 2.99
CA VAL A 169 2.80 4.55 2.66
C VAL A 169 3.21 3.91 1.33
N MET A 170 3.33 2.59 1.32
CA MET A 170 3.68 1.83 0.12
C MET A 170 2.44 1.11 -0.43
N SER A 171 2.28 1.12 -1.74
CA SER A 171 1.32 0.32 -2.49
C SER A 171 2.00 -0.96 -2.96
N ASP A 172 1.36 -2.08 -2.68
CA ASP A 172 1.79 -3.40 -3.14
C ASP A 172 1.05 -3.79 -4.43
N ASP A 173 1.62 -4.71 -5.20
CA ASP A 173 1.10 -5.12 -6.51
C ASP A 173 -0.30 -5.78 -6.44
N ASN A 174 -0.71 -6.25 -5.26
CA ASN A 174 -2.05 -6.78 -5.01
C ASN A 174 -3.10 -5.72 -4.64
N GLY A 175 -2.72 -4.44 -4.67
CA GLY A 175 -3.60 -3.30 -4.41
C GLY A 175 -3.71 -2.87 -2.94
N LEU A 176 -3.08 -3.58 -2.00
CA LEU A 176 -3.06 -3.14 -0.60
C LEU A 176 -2.05 -2.03 -0.37
N TYR A 177 -2.39 -1.14 0.57
CA TYR A 177 -1.50 -0.09 1.04
C TYR A 177 -0.94 -0.44 2.40
N TYR A 178 0.36 -0.67 2.46
CA TYR A 178 1.11 -0.86 3.69
C TYR A 178 1.24 0.47 4.43
N MET A 179 0.46 0.60 5.51
CA MET A 179 0.45 1.76 6.41
C MET A 179 1.14 1.44 7.74
N ARG A 180 2.22 0.64 7.68
CA ARG A 180 3.02 0.15 8.82
C ARG A 180 2.30 -0.87 9.68
N ALA A 181 1.45 -0.43 10.60
CA ALA A 181 0.77 -1.34 11.54
C ALA A 181 -0.36 -2.13 10.87
N ARG A 182 -0.92 -1.61 9.77
CA ARG A 182 -2.09 -2.18 9.09
C ARG A 182 -1.99 -2.05 7.59
N TYR A 183 -2.79 -2.86 6.90
CA TYR A 183 -2.95 -2.80 5.45
C TYR A 183 -4.34 -2.24 5.12
N TYR A 184 -4.36 -1.18 4.32
CA TYR A 184 -5.58 -0.57 3.83
C TYR A 184 -5.88 -1.09 2.43
N SER A 185 -7.13 -1.48 2.17
CA SER A 185 -7.61 -1.83 0.84
C SER A 185 -8.48 -0.70 0.29
N PRO A 186 -8.08 -0.03 -0.80
CA PRO A 186 -8.92 0.96 -1.48
C PRO A 186 -10.16 0.34 -2.15
N GLU A 187 -10.10 -0.95 -2.51
CA GLU A 187 -11.20 -1.72 -3.11
C GLU A 187 -12.40 -1.78 -2.15
N ILE A 188 -12.16 -2.20 -0.90
CA ILE A 188 -13.20 -2.27 0.15
C ILE A 188 -13.25 -1.03 1.04
N ARG A 189 -12.41 -0.02 0.74
CA ARG A 189 -12.36 1.30 1.38
C ARG A 189 -12.11 1.23 2.90
N ARG A 190 -11.31 0.26 3.36
CA ARG A 190 -11.01 0.04 4.79
C ARG A 190 -9.74 -0.76 5.03
N PHE A 191 -9.32 -0.81 6.29
CA PHE A 191 -8.27 -1.72 6.74
C PHE A 191 -8.75 -3.18 6.74
N VAL A 192 -7.84 -4.11 6.43
CA VAL A 192 -8.11 -5.56 6.46
C VAL A 192 -8.02 -6.16 7.87
N ASN A 193 -7.51 -5.42 8.84
CA ASN A 193 -7.49 -5.80 10.25
C ASN A 193 -7.91 -4.66 11.17
N GLN A 194 -8.46 -5.03 12.33
CA GLN A 194 -8.84 -4.08 13.37
C GLN A 194 -7.59 -3.36 13.95
N ASP A 195 -7.79 -2.16 14.50
CA ASP A 195 -6.73 -1.50 15.27
C ASP A 195 -6.38 -2.32 16.52
N VAL A 196 -5.08 -2.48 16.78
CA VAL A 196 -4.55 -3.24 17.92
C VAL A 196 -4.10 -2.33 19.07
N LEU A 197 -4.27 -1.02 18.93
CA LEU A 197 -3.96 0.01 19.94
C LEU A 197 -5.20 0.50 20.69
#